data_AF-A0A2W2FBD6-F1
#
_entry.id   AF-A0A2W2FBD6-F1
#
_cell.length_a   1.000
_cell.length_b   1.000
_cell.length_c   1.000
_cell.angle_alpha   90.00
_cell.angle_beta   90.00
_cell.angle_gamma   90.00
#
_symmetry.space_group_name_H-M   'P 1'
#
loop_
_entity.id
_entity.type
_entity.pdbx_description
1 polymer ?
#
loop_
_entity_poly.entity_id
_entity_poly.type
_entity_poly.pdbx_seq_one_letter_code
_entity_poly.pdbx_strand_id
1 'polypeptide(L)'
;MIKGLDASAEPRRYWHGHDEEGGIWLFETVEEAGEQWAVRQIEIDPHRRVHKYWWRHLDDAHGFLTDQALELWEFGMTEISGEAFAQVWDTVSCACGAAPEDKVQRPEPAGP
;
A
#
# COMPACT_ATOMS: atom_id res chain seq x y z
N MET A 1 3.36 -20.36 -1.06
CA MET A 1 4.60 -19.75 -0.54
C MET A 1 4.28 -18.58 0.38
N ILE A 2 3.72 -17.49 -0.14
CA ILE A 2 3.40 -16.25 0.61
C ILE A 2 2.60 -16.48 1.90
N LYS A 3 1.60 -17.36 1.92
CA LYS A 3 0.85 -17.71 3.16
C LYS A 3 1.75 -18.26 4.28
N GLY A 4 2.81 -19.00 3.94
CA GLY A 4 3.79 -19.51 4.91
C GLY A 4 4.63 -18.39 5.50
N LEU A 5 5.07 -17.44 4.66
CA LEU A 5 5.79 -16.23 5.07
C LEU A 5 4.92 -15.30 5.91
N ASP A 6 3.63 -15.14 5.57
CA ASP A 6 2.65 -14.40 6.38
C ASP A 6 2.48 -15.02 7.78
N ALA A 7 2.41 -16.35 7.85
CA ALA A 7 2.30 -17.07 9.12
C ALA A 7 3.62 -17.19 9.91
N SER A 8 4.75 -16.78 9.32
CA SER A 8 6.07 -16.92 9.95
C SER A 8 6.24 -15.99 11.16
N ALA A 9 7.09 -16.39 12.10
CA ALA A 9 7.46 -15.55 13.25
C ALA A 9 8.66 -14.62 12.95
N GLU A 10 9.17 -14.65 11.72
CA GLU A 10 10.30 -13.81 11.29
C GLU A 10 9.99 -12.31 11.43
N PRO A 11 11.03 -11.50 11.70
CA PRO A 11 10.86 -10.06 11.88
C PRO A 11 10.36 -9.41 10.59
N ARG A 12 9.35 -8.55 10.73
CA ARG A 12 8.80 -7.77 9.62
C ARG A 12 9.65 -6.53 9.38
N ARG A 13 10.05 -6.31 8.14
CA ARG A 13 10.63 -5.04 7.68
C ARG A 13 9.65 -4.35 6.75
N TYR A 14 9.75 -3.03 6.70
CA TYR A 14 8.81 -2.22 5.95
C TYR A 14 9.56 -1.28 5.03
N TRP A 15 9.10 -1.21 3.79
CA TRP A 15 9.80 -0.49 2.74
C TRP A 15 8.84 0.43 2.03
N HIS A 16 9.41 1.52 1.52
CA HIS A 16 8.75 2.53 0.72
C HIS A 16 9.56 2.72 -0.56
N GLY A 17 8.88 2.76 -1.69
CA GLY A 17 9.46 3.03 -2.99
C GLY A 17 8.57 3.95 -3.82
N HIS A 18 9.12 4.44 -4.91
CA HIS A 18 8.40 5.21 -5.93
C HIS A 18 8.53 4.48 -7.26
N ASP A 19 7.44 4.42 -8.01
CA ASP A 19 7.52 4.03 -9.42
C ASP A 19 7.89 5.24 -10.31
N GLU A 20 8.23 4.95 -11.56
CA GLU A 20 8.63 5.96 -12.55
C GLU A 20 7.48 6.90 -12.96
N GLU A 21 6.23 6.48 -12.76
CA GLU A 21 5.02 7.24 -13.07
C GLU A 21 4.55 8.13 -11.89
N GLY A 22 5.25 8.05 -10.74
CA GLY A 22 4.98 8.85 -9.55
C GLY A 22 4.00 8.20 -8.56
N GLY A 23 3.66 6.93 -8.75
CA GLY A 23 3.00 6.13 -7.73
C GLY A 23 3.97 5.74 -6.61
N ILE A 24 3.40 5.22 -5.54
CA ILE A 24 4.10 4.87 -4.31
C ILE A 24 3.85 3.41 -4.00
N TRP A 25 4.92 2.68 -3.72
CA TRP A 25 4.85 1.31 -3.24
C TRP A 25 5.24 1.24 -1.77
N LEU A 26 4.49 0.46 -1.01
CA LEU A 26 4.80 0.12 0.37
C LEU A 26 4.80 -1.40 0.50
N PHE A 27 5.84 -1.95 1.11
CA PHE A 27 5.98 -3.40 1.29
C PHE A 27 6.16 -3.73 2.77
N GLU A 28 5.47 -4.76 3.22
CA GLU A 28 5.82 -5.52 4.43
C GLU A 28 6.55 -6.78 3.96
N THR A 29 7.79 -6.96 4.40
CA THR A 29 8.63 -8.10 4.01
C THR A 29 9.05 -8.94 5.20
N VAL A 30 9.42 -10.17 4.86
CA VAL A 30 10.17 -11.09 5.73
C VAL A 30 11.49 -11.42 5.06
N GLU A 31 12.56 -11.47 5.85
CA GLU A 31 13.84 -11.99 5.38
C GLU A 31 13.78 -13.53 5.38
N GLU A 32 13.90 -14.16 4.22
CA GLU A 32 14.03 -15.61 4.09
C GLU A 32 15.24 -15.91 3.20
N ALA A 33 16.14 -16.77 3.69
CA ALA A 33 17.40 -17.13 3.01
C ALA A 33 18.31 -15.93 2.63
N GLY A 34 18.18 -14.79 3.33
CA GLY A 34 18.95 -13.57 3.04
C GLY A 34 18.30 -12.65 2.00
N GLU A 35 17.14 -13.03 1.50
CA GLU A 35 16.35 -12.27 0.53
C GLU A 35 15.09 -11.68 1.19
N GLN A 36 14.62 -10.54 0.70
CA GLN A 36 13.45 -9.85 1.26
C GLN A 36 12.20 -10.23 0.46
N TRP A 37 11.30 -10.97 1.08
CA TRP A 37 10.09 -11.46 0.44
C TRP A 37 8.88 -10.63 0.86
N ALA A 38 8.13 -10.11 -0.12
CA ALA A 38 6.92 -9.36 0.14
C ALA A 38 5.82 -10.28 0.67
N VAL A 39 5.22 -9.87 1.78
CA VAL A 39 4.08 -10.55 2.43
C VAL A 39 2.81 -9.73 2.27
N ARG A 40 2.95 -8.40 2.36
CA ARG A 40 1.91 -7.43 2.03
C ARG A 40 2.48 -6.33 1.17
N GLN A 41 1.68 -5.88 0.23
CA GLN A 41 2.01 -4.78 -0.67
C GLN A 41 0.86 -3.79 -0.69
N ILE A 42 1.20 -2.51 -0.70
CA ILE A 42 0.29 -1.42 -0.99
C ILE A 42 0.86 -0.67 -2.17
N GLU A 43 0.05 -0.49 -3.19
CA GLU A 43 0.34 0.38 -4.31
C GLU A 43 -0.62 1.56 -4.26
N ILE A 44 -0.06 2.76 -4.36
CA ILE A 44 -0.82 4.00 -4.46
C ILE A 44 -0.53 4.58 -5.83
N ASP A 45 -1.52 4.55 -6.71
CA ASP A 45 -1.36 5.05 -8.07
C ASP A 45 -1.19 6.59 -8.09
N PRO A 46 -0.76 7.18 -9.22
CA PRO A 46 -0.68 8.64 -9.37
C PRO A 46 -2.01 9.38 -9.13
N HIS A 47 -3.15 8.69 -9.22
CA HIS A 47 -4.49 9.20 -8.92
C HIS A 47 -4.91 9.01 -7.46
N ARG A 48 -3.98 8.58 -6.58
CA ARG A 48 -4.20 8.31 -5.15
C ARG A 48 -5.18 7.18 -4.85
N ARG A 49 -5.40 6.26 -5.80
CA ARG A 49 -6.12 5.00 -5.55
C ARG A 49 -5.18 4.02 -4.90
N VAL A 50 -5.70 3.28 -3.93
CA VAL A 50 -4.90 2.35 -3.14
C VAL A 50 -5.30 0.93 -3.45
N HIS A 51 -4.33 0.15 -3.89
CA HIS A 51 -4.43 -1.28 -4.15
C HIS A 51 -3.65 -2.02 -3.07
N LYS A 52 -4.25 -3.06 -2.50
CA LYS A 52 -3.65 -3.83 -1.40
C LYS A 52 -3.58 -5.28 -1.78
N TYR A 53 -2.38 -5.84 -1.71
CA TYR A 53 -2.16 -7.24 -1.99
C TYR A 53 -1.60 -7.95 -0.76
N TRP A 54 -2.13 -9.15 -0.50
CA TRP A 54 -1.69 -10.05 0.56
C TRP A 54 -2.07 -11.48 0.19
N TRP A 55 -1.72 -12.48 1.01
CA TRP A 55 -1.96 -13.88 0.66
C TRP A 55 -3.41 -14.27 0.30
N ARG A 56 -4.43 -13.48 0.68
CA ARG A 56 -5.84 -13.71 0.28
C ARG A 56 -6.28 -12.91 -0.93
N HIS A 57 -5.46 -11.96 -1.38
CA HIS A 57 -5.70 -11.10 -2.52
C HIS A 57 -4.37 -10.86 -3.24
N LEU A 58 -3.98 -11.83 -4.06
CA LEU A 58 -2.65 -11.86 -4.68
C LEU A 58 -2.58 -10.95 -5.91
N ASP A 59 -3.69 -10.75 -6.61
CA ASP A 59 -3.75 -9.97 -7.85
C ASP A 59 -5.14 -9.38 -8.07
N ASP A 60 -5.18 -8.30 -8.83
CA ASP A 60 -6.39 -7.69 -9.36
C ASP A 60 -6.14 -7.20 -10.80
N ALA A 61 -7.05 -6.38 -11.34
CA ALA A 61 -6.91 -5.83 -12.69
C ALA A 61 -5.80 -4.76 -12.83
N HIS A 62 -5.28 -4.25 -11.71
CA HIS A 62 -4.29 -3.18 -11.64
C HIS A 62 -2.88 -3.73 -11.39
N GLY A 63 -2.75 -4.81 -10.64
CA GLY A 63 -1.44 -5.37 -10.34
C GLY A 63 -1.49 -6.66 -9.53
N PHE A 64 -0.36 -6.97 -8.89
CA PHE A 64 -0.19 -8.21 -8.13
C PHE A 64 0.84 -8.04 -7.02
N LEU A 65 0.73 -8.90 -6.00
CA LEU A 65 1.75 -9.13 -5.00
C LEU A 65 2.91 -9.85 -5.67
N THR A 66 4.09 -9.22 -5.66
CA THR A 66 5.29 -9.85 -6.21
C THR A 66 5.52 -11.25 -5.62
N ASP A 67 5.72 -12.23 -6.51
CA ASP A 67 6.10 -13.59 -6.16
C ASP A 67 7.63 -13.78 -6.13
N GLN A 68 8.38 -12.68 -6.27
CA GLN A 68 9.84 -12.65 -6.29
C GLN A 68 10.41 -11.87 -5.09
N ALA A 69 11.67 -12.12 -4.77
CA ALA A 69 12.40 -11.33 -3.79
C ALA A 69 12.52 -9.87 -4.24
N LEU A 70 12.37 -8.95 -3.29
CA LEU A 70 12.50 -7.51 -3.53
C LEU A 70 13.98 -7.13 -3.68
N GLU A 71 14.31 -6.55 -4.84
CA GLU A 71 15.59 -5.93 -5.10
C GLU A 71 15.62 -4.50 -4.53
N LEU A 72 15.67 -4.38 -3.20
CA LEU A 72 15.55 -3.10 -2.48
C LEU A 72 16.46 -1.99 -3.03
N TRP A 73 17.70 -2.35 -3.40
CA TRP A 73 18.68 -1.41 -3.96
C TRP A 73 18.31 -0.95 -5.37
N GLU A 74 17.96 -1.88 -6.25
CA GLU A 74 17.61 -1.58 -7.66
C GLU A 74 16.37 -0.67 -7.74
N PHE A 75 15.40 -0.91 -6.87
CA PHE A 75 14.17 -0.11 -6.79
C PHE A 75 14.30 1.15 -5.92
N GLY A 76 15.48 1.44 -5.37
CA GLY A 76 15.69 2.63 -4.53
C GLY A 76 14.81 2.67 -3.29
N MET A 77 14.49 1.51 -2.72
CA MET A 77 13.56 1.41 -1.58
C MET A 77 14.20 1.97 -0.31
N THR A 78 13.41 2.72 0.45
CA THR A 78 13.78 3.26 1.75
C THR A 78 13.05 2.51 2.85
N GLU A 79 13.76 2.13 3.91
CA GLU A 79 13.13 1.51 5.07
C GLU A 79 12.25 2.52 5.81
N ILE A 80 11.05 2.09 6.20
CA ILE A 80 10.09 2.86 6.99
C ILE A 80 9.72 2.13 8.26
N SER A 81 9.07 2.83 9.19
CA SER A 81 8.53 2.18 10.38
C SER A 81 7.30 1.33 10.04
N GLY A 82 7.11 0.24 10.79
CA GLY A 82 5.88 -0.54 10.72
C GLY A 82 4.63 0.25 11.07
N GLU A 83 4.76 1.31 11.89
CA GLU A 83 3.66 2.21 12.19
C GLU A 83 3.22 3.01 10.96
N ALA A 84 4.17 3.55 10.18
CA ALA A 84 3.85 4.27 8.94
C ALA A 84 3.15 3.35 7.93
N PHE A 85 3.62 2.11 7.79
CA PHE A 85 2.96 1.11 6.96
C PHE A 85 1.55 0.80 7.47
N ALA A 86 1.41 0.52 8.77
CA ALA A 86 0.14 0.17 9.40
C ALA A 86 -0.91 1.28 9.27
N GLN A 87 -0.50 2.56 9.35
CA GLN A 87 -1.39 3.69 9.13
C GLN A 87 -2.01 3.64 7.72
N VAL A 88 -1.22 3.41 6.68
CA VAL A 88 -1.75 3.30 5.31
C VAL A 88 -2.57 2.01 5.15
N TRP A 89 -2.10 0.91 5.71
CA TRP A 89 -2.79 -0.38 5.67
C TRP A 89 -4.18 -0.32 6.32
N ASP A 90 -4.34 0.39 7.45
CA ASP A 90 -5.60 0.47 8.18
C ASP A 90 -6.54 1.57 7.63
N THR A 91 -5.99 2.73 7.27
CA THR A 91 -6.78 3.90 6.81
C THR A 91 -7.67 3.55 5.62
N VAL A 92 -7.19 2.75 4.67
CA VAL A 92 -7.99 2.36 3.51
C VAL A 92 -8.82 1.09 3.73
N SER A 93 -8.64 0.40 4.87
CA SER A 93 -9.47 -0.74 5.27
C SER A 93 -10.82 -0.27 5.84
N CYS A 94 -10.84 0.93 6.42
CA CYS A 94 -12.04 1.56 6.98
C CYS A 94 -12.90 2.35 5.98
N ALA A 95 -12.57 2.38 4.69
CA ALA A 95 -13.42 3.02 3.67
C ALA A 95 -14.65 2.17 3.29
N CYS A 96 -15.39 1.69 4.30
CA CYS A 96 -16.84 1.53 4.18
C CYS A 96 -17.49 2.82 4.72
N GLY A 97 -17.61 3.83 3.84
CA GLY A 97 -18.49 4.99 4.06
C GLY A 97 -17.85 6.23 4.69
N ALA A 98 -17.35 7.13 3.85
CA ALA A 98 -17.51 8.58 4.04
C ALA A 98 -17.11 9.31 2.74
N ALA A 99 -18.08 9.55 1.87
CA ALA A 99 -18.01 10.72 1.01
C ALA A 99 -18.33 11.93 1.90
N PRO A 100 -17.44 12.93 2.08
CA PRO A 100 -17.92 14.25 2.47
C PRO A 100 -18.61 14.85 1.25
N GLU A 101 -19.94 14.86 1.33
CA GLU A 101 -20.82 15.51 0.38
C GLU A 101 -20.36 16.95 0.10
N ASP A 102 -20.30 17.25 -1.19
CA ASP A 102 -20.22 18.57 -1.78
C ASP A 102 -21.17 19.54 -1.06
N LYS A 103 -20.62 20.52 -0.35
CA LYS A 103 -21.36 21.74 -0.01
C LYS A 103 -20.81 22.90 -0.83
N VAL A 104 -21.14 22.93 -2.12
CA VAL A 104 -21.27 24.19 -2.86
C VAL A 104 -22.38 25.02 -2.19
N GLN A 105 -21.99 25.88 -1.25
CA GLN A 105 -22.85 26.94 -0.76
C GLN A 105 -22.70 28.14 -1.72
N ARG A 106 -23.53 28.21 -2.77
CA ARG A 106 -23.80 29.50 -3.45
C ARG A 106 -24.74 30.31 -2.55
N PRO A 107 -24.39 31.54 -2.14
CA PRO A 107 -25.41 32.45 -1.62
C PRO A 107 -26.26 32.99 -2.80
N GLU A 108 -27.58 32.85 -2.68
CA GLU A 108 -28.56 33.52 -3.55
C GLU A 108 -28.55 35.05 -3.30
N PRO A 109 -28.85 35.88 -4.31
CA PRO A 109 -28.85 37.33 -4.17
C PRO A 109 -30.11 37.83 -3.45
N ALA A 110 -29.94 38.70 -2.46
CA ALA A 110 -31.05 39.42 -1.84
C ALA A 110 -31.38 40.69 -2.65
N GLY A 111 -32.55 40.69 -3.31
CA GLY A 111 -33.30 41.90 -3.69
C GLY A 111 -33.96 42.53 -2.45
N PRO A 112 -34.57 43.73 -2.56
CA PRO A 112 -35.57 44.08 -3.58
C PRO A 112 -35.13 45.12 -4.62
#